data_AF-A0A2E3NXI9-F1
#
_entry.id   AF-A0A2E3NXI9-F1
#
_cell.length_a   1.000
_cell.length_b   1.000
_cell.length_c   1.000
_cell.angle_alpha   90.00
_cell.angle_beta   90.00
_cell.angle_gamma   90.00
#
_symmetry.space_group_name_H-M   'P 1'
#
loop_
_entity.id
_entity.type
_entity.pdbx_description
1 polymer ?
#
loop_
_entity_poly.entity_id
_entity_poly.type
_entity_poly.pdbx_seq_one_letter_code
_entity_poly.pdbx_strand_id
1 'polypeptide(L)'
;MTCLENFPNDLEPTIACGTQIIEFGPVTALLTIIIGGPLVSYVLRIVKKLMSKYDYVDSGVENFLYRIISTALWLYVFLVAANALGINVTGIIAALGIVGLAMAFAAQ
;
A
#
# COMPACT_ATOMS: atom_id res chain seq x y z
N MET A 1 14.98 -20.16 19.31
CA MET A 1 16.36 -19.74 19.61
C MET A 1 17.31 -20.52 18.71
N THR A 2 17.68 -20.00 17.52
CA THR A 2 18.78 -20.51 16.66
C THR A 2 19.09 -19.55 15.49
N CYS A 3 19.15 -18.23 15.71
CA CYS A 3 19.39 -17.25 14.62
C CYS A 3 20.72 -16.49 14.76
N LEU A 4 21.65 -16.95 15.60
CA LEU A 4 22.81 -16.15 16.02
C LEU A 4 24.13 -16.91 15.98
N GLU A 5 24.41 -17.68 14.91
CA GLU A 5 25.73 -18.32 14.78
C GLU A 5 26.43 -18.25 13.41
N ASN A 6 25.86 -17.71 12.33
CA ASN A 6 26.62 -17.60 11.09
C ASN A 6 26.30 -16.32 10.31
N PHE A 7 27.13 -15.31 10.54
CA PHE A 7 27.31 -14.21 9.60
C PHE A 7 28.73 -14.31 9.02
N PRO A 8 28.86 -14.84 7.81
CA PRO A 8 29.69 -14.15 6.84
C PRO A 8 29.03 -14.11 5.44
N ASN A 9 28.89 -12.88 4.94
CA ASN A 9 29.02 -12.52 3.52
C ASN A 9 27.99 -12.95 2.47
N ASP A 10 26.68 -12.91 2.75
CA ASP A 10 25.72 -12.69 1.66
C ASP A 10 24.55 -11.83 2.17
N LEU A 11 24.19 -10.82 1.38
CA LEU A 11 23.22 -9.76 1.68
C LEU A 11 21.75 -10.24 1.61
N GLU A 12 21.53 -11.53 1.80
CA GLU A 12 20.27 -12.24 1.50
C GLU A 12 19.51 -12.82 2.72
N PRO A 13 20.04 -12.98 3.96
CA PRO A 13 19.25 -13.62 5.03
C PRO A 13 18.26 -12.67 5.71
N THR A 14 18.31 -11.35 5.46
CA THR A 14 17.39 -10.37 6.06
C THR A 14 15.93 -10.62 5.64
N ILE A 15 15.68 -11.27 4.49
CA ILE A 15 14.34 -11.66 4.05
C ILE A 15 13.87 -12.99 4.68
N ALA A 16 14.79 -13.88 5.08
CA ALA A 16 14.43 -15.14 5.73
C ALA A 16 14.13 -14.98 7.24
N CYS A 17 14.75 -14.02 7.92
CA CYS A 17 14.32 -13.60 9.27
C CYS A 17 13.15 -12.59 9.21
N GLY A 18 13.05 -11.80 8.14
CA GLY A 18 11.90 -10.93 7.86
C GLY A 18 10.62 -11.70 7.54
N THR A 19 10.69 -12.98 7.21
CA THR A 19 9.51 -13.85 7.07
C THR A 19 9.12 -14.55 8.37
N GLN A 20 9.99 -14.62 9.40
CA GLN A 20 9.63 -15.17 10.72
C GLN A 20 8.90 -14.16 11.63
N ILE A 21 8.94 -12.86 11.31
CA ILE A 21 8.01 -11.89 11.92
C ILE A 21 6.56 -12.12 11.45
N ILE A 22 6.35 -12.76 10.29
CA ILE A 22 5.01 -13.10 9.76
C ILE A 22 4.34 -14.21 10.59
N GLU A 23 5.11 -14.96 11.37
CA GLU A 23 4.60 -15.97 12.30
C GLU A 23 3.92 -15.35 13.55
N PHE A 24 4.09 -14.05 13.77
CA PHE A 24 3.27 -13.26 14.69
C PHE A 24 2.22 -12.46 13.89
N GLY A 25 1.26 -13.16 13.27
CA GLY A 25 0.19 -12.58 12.44
C GLY A 25 -0.43 -11.26 12.93
N PRO A 26 -0.70 -11.04 14.24
CA PRO A 26 -1.22 -9.74 14.70
C PRO A 26 -0.18 -8.62 14.76
N VAL A 27 1.10 -8.96 14.98
CA VAL A 27 2.20 -7.97 15.13
C VAL A 27 2.56 -7.38 13.76
N THR A 28 2.61 -8.19 12.71
CA THR A 28 2.89 -7.71 11.34
C THR A 28 1.75 -6.90 10.75
N ALA A 29 0.50 -7.28 10.99
CA ALA A 29 -0.65 -6.48 10.57
C ALA A 29 -0.66 -5.09 11.25
N LEU A 30 -0.36 -5.04 12.55
CA LEU A 30 -0.27 -3.79 13.31
C LEU A 30 0.88 -2.91 12.81
N LEU A 31 2.06 -3.49 12.57
CA LEU A 31 3.22 -2.79 11.99
C LEU A 31 2.90 -2.24 10.59
N THR A 32 2.19 -2.99 9.77
CA THR A 32 1.85 -2.57 8.40
C THR A 32 0.89 -1.39 8.38
N ILE A 33 -0.08 -1.33 9.31
CA ILE A 33 -0.97 -0.16 9.43
C ILE A 33 -0.20 1.06 9.95
N ILE A 34 0.68 0.87 10.94
CA ILE A 34 1.50 1.96 11.53
C ILE A 34 2.48 2.54 10.51
N ILE A 35 3.11 1.71 9.68
CA ILE A 35 4.02 2.16 8.61
C ILE A 35 3.24 2.65 7.38
N GLY A 36 2.09 2.04 7.08
CA GLY A 36 1.27 2.36 5.92
C GLY A 36 0.66 3.76 5.98
N GLY A 37 0.16 4.20 7.14
CA GLY A 37 -0.41 5.54 7.32
C GLY A 37 0.52 6.71 6.92
N PRO A 38 1.75 6.81 7.47
CA PRO A 38 2.71 7.84 7.07
C PRO A 38 3.18 7.68 5.62
N LEU A 39 3.28 6.44 5.11
CA LEU A 39 3.62 6.18 3.71
C LEU A 39 2.55 6.74 2.75
N VAL A 40 1.27 6.54 3.05
CA VAL A 40 0.15 7.09 2.27
C VAL A 40 0.22 8.61 2.22
N SER A 41 0.43 9.22 3.38
CA SER A 41 0.55 10.68 3.49
C SER A 41 1.74 11.23 2.70
N TYR A 42 2.86 10.49 2.68
CA TYR A 42 4.04 10.86 1.91
C TYR A 42 3.79 10.82 0.39
N VAL A 43 3.18 9.75 -0.11
CA VAL A 43 2.83 9.61 -1.52
C VAL A 43 1.86 10.71 -1.97
N LEU A 44 0.84 11.02 -1.16
CA LEU A 44 -0.10 12.10 -1.46
C LEU A 44 0.56 13.47 -1.56
N ARG A 45 1.60 13.73 -0.74
CA ARG A 45 2.39 14.97 -0.86
C ARG A 45 3.15 15.05 -2.18
N ILE A 46 3.72 13.93 -2.64
CA ILE A 46 4.42 13.88 -3.94
C ILE A 46 3.43 14.17 -5.07
N VAL A 47 2.26 13.54 -5.04
CA VAL A 47 1.20 13.74 -6.05
C VAL A 47 0.77 15.20 -6.11
N LYS A 48 0.53 15.83 -4.95
CA LYS A 48 0.18 17.25 -4.88
C LYS A 48 1.30 18.15 -5.42
N LYS A 49 2.55 17.82 -5.13
CA LYS A 49 3.72 18.56 -5.62
C LYS A 49 3.91 18.41 -7.13
N LEU A 50 3.56 17.25 -7.69
CA LEU A 50 3.58 17.01 -9.14
C LEU A 50 2.47 17.80 -9.84
N MET A 51 1.25 17.81 -9.31
CA MET A 51 0.14 18.58 -9.91
C MET A 51 0.37 20.07 -9.85
N SER A 52 0.85 20.61 -8.72
CA SER A 52 1.17 22.04 -8.59
C SER A 52 2.31 22.51 -9.51
N LYS A 53 3.08 21.59 -10.11
CA LYS A 53 4.12 21.93 -11.09
C LYS A 53 3.54 22.20 -12.48
N TYR A 54 2.31 21.78 -12.72
CA TYR A 54 1.65 21.86 -14.02
C TYR A 54 0.47 22.84 -13.95
N ASP A 55 0.68 24.05 -14.46
CA ASP A 55 -0.30 25.16 -14.47
C ASP A 55 -1.60 24.87 -15.27
N TYR A 56 -1.60 23.80 -16.06
CA TYR A 56 -2.75 23.39 -16.89
C TYR A 56 -3.74 22.46 -16.17
N VAL A 57 -3.46 22.06 -14.93
CA VAL A 57 -4.36 21.19 -14.15
C VAL A 57 -5.39 22.05 -13.43
N ASP A 58 -6.63 22.00 -13.89
CA ASP A 58 -7.74 22.71 -13.24
C ASP A 58 -7.96 22.20 -11.80
N SER A 59 -8.39 23.10 -10.91
CA SER A 59 -8.68 22.79 -9.51
C SER A 59 -9.69 21.64 -9.35
N GLY A 60 -10.62 21.47 -10.30
CA GLY A 60 -11.55 20.34 -10.31
C GLY A 60 -10.85 18.99 -10.52
N VAL A 61 -9.90 18.92 -11.46
CA VAL A 61 -9.15 17.71 -11.79
C VAL A 61 -8.17 17.35 -10.68
N GLU A 62 -7.50 18.36 -10.10
CA GLU A 62 -6.62 18.16 -8.93
C GLU A 62 -7.39 17.49 -7.78
N ASN A 63 -8.56 18.01 -7.43
CA ASN A 63 -9.36 17.49 -6.32
C ASN A 63 -9.93 16.09 -6.62
N PHE A 64 -10.29 15.81 -7.88
CA PHE A 64 -10.78 14.49 -8.31
C PHE A 64 -9.68 13.42 -8.22
N LEU A 65 -8.51 13.67 -8.83
CA LEU A 65 -7.39 12.73 -8.77
C LEU A 65 -6.87 12.56 -7.35
N TYR A 66 -6.78 13.65 -6.57
CA TYR A 66 -6.39 13.57 -5.17
C TYR A 66 -7.32 12.63 -4.38
N ARG A 67 -8.64 12.73 -4.58
CA ARG A 67 -9.62 11.87 -3.91
C ARG A 67 -9.52 10.40 -4.35
N ILE A 68 -9.38 10.14 -5.65
CA ILE A 68 -9.23 8.75 -6.15
C ILE A 68 -7.94 8.13 -5.61
N ILE A 69 -6.82 8.84 -5.72
CA ILE A 69 -5.51 8.34 -5.29
C ILE A 69 -5.50 8.13 -3.77
N SER A 70 -6.04 9.07 -3.00
CA SER A 70 -6.16 8.93 -1.55
C SER A 70 -7.01 7.72 -1.15
N THR A 71 -8.12 7.49 -1.84
CA THR A 71 -9.00 6.34 -1.57
C THR A 71 -8.33 5.02 -1.95
N ALA A 72 -7.69 4.96 -3.11
CA ALA A 72 -6.99 3.77 -3.59
C ALA A 72 -5.80 3.40 -2.70
N LEU A 73 -5.01 4.37 -2.23
CA LEU A 73 -3.88 4.11 -1.34
C LEU A 73 -4.34 3.56 0.03
N TRP A 74 -5.40 4.12 0.61
CA TRP A 74 -5.96 3.60 1.86
C TRP A 74 -6.50 2.18 1.70
N LEU A 75 -7.19 1.93 0.58
CA LEU A 75 -7.69 0.60 0.24
C LEU A 75 -6.57 -0.43 0.05
N TYR A 76 -5.46 -0.02 -0.58
CA TYR A 76 -4.27 -0.86 -0.70
C TYR A 76 -3.67 -1.22 0.66
N VAL A 77 -3.52 -0.24 1.57
CA VAL A 77 -3.03 -0.50 2.94
C VAL A 77 -3.95 -1.48 3.67
N PHE A 78 -5.27 -1.34 3.51
CA PHE A 78 -6.24 -2.26 4.11
C PHE A 78 -6.12 -3.68 3.55
N LEU A 79 -5.94 -3.83 2.23
CA LEU A 79 -5.72 -5.13 1.58
C LEU A 79 -4.44 -5.80 2.09
N VAL A 80 -3.34 -5.05 2.21
CA VAL A 80 -2.07 -5.60 2.71
C VAL A 80 -2.23 -6.01 4.18
N ALA A 81 -2.91 -5.21 5.01
CA ALA A 81 -3.18 -5.55 6.40
C ALA A 81 -4.08 -6.81 6.51
N ALA A 82 -5.14 -6.92 5.70
CA ALA A 82 -6.00 -8.10 5.65
C ALA A 82 -5.23 -9.35 5.23
N ASN A 83 -4.34 -9.24 4.24
CA ASN A 83 -3.47 -10.33 3.80
C ASN A 83 -2.49 -10.75 4.91
N ALA A 84 -1.93 -9.80 5.67
CA ALA A 84 -1.06 -10.09 6.82
C ALA A 84 -1.79 -10.82 7.97
N LEU A 85 -3.11 -10.61 8.11
CA LEU A 85 -3.98 -11.34 9.03
C LEU A 85 -4.36 -12.75 8.53
N GLY A 86 -3.89 -13.15 7.35
CA GLY A 86 -4.20 -14.45 6.74
C GLY A 86 -5.55 -14.49 6.01
N ILE A 87 -6.20 -13.34 5.77
CA ILE A 87 -7.43 -13.26 4.97
C ILE A 87 -7.04 -13.35 3.49
N ASN A 88 -7.67 -14.25 2.74
CA ASN A 88 -7.44 -14.35 1.29
C ASN A 88 -8.07 -13.15 0.56
N VAL A 89 -7.24 -12.19 0.17
CA VAL A 89 -7.67 -10.95 -0.49
C VAL A 89 -7.91 -11.07 -2.00
N THR A 90 -7.63 -12.23 -2.62
CA THR A 90 -7.71 -12.42 -4.07
C THR A 90 -9.09 -12.08 -4.64
N GLY A 91 -10.15 -12.50 -3.96
CA GLY A 91 -11.53 -12.19 -4.37
C GLY A 91 -11.87 -10.69 -4.26
N ILE A 92 -11.31 -10.01 -3.25
CA ILE A 92 -11.50 -8.57 -3.07
C ILE A 92 -10.80 -7.81 -4.19
N ILE A 93 -9.57 -8.21 -4.54
CA ILE A 93 -8.81 -7.59 -5.65
C ILE A 93 -9.56 -7.77 -6.98
N ALA A 94 -10.12 -8.95 -7.24
CA ALA A 94 -10.91 -9.18 -8.44
C ALA A 94 -12.15 -8.25 -8.52
N ALA A 95 -12.88 -8.09 -7.41
CA ALA A 95 -14.02 -7.19 -7.34
C ALA A 95 -13.62 -5.72 -7.55
N LEU A 96 -12.52 -5.28 -6.93
CA LEU A 96 -11.98 -3.93 -7.11
C LEU A 96 -11.54 -3.65 -8.55
N GLY A 97 -11.07 -4.66 -9.28
CA GLY A 97 -10.81 -4.57 -10.71
C GLY A 97 -12.06 -4.18 -11.50
N ILE A 98 -13.21 -4.81 -11.20
CA ILE A 98 -14.50 -4.49 -11.83
C ILE A 98 -14.97 -3.08 -11.46
N VAL A 99 -14.83 -2.69 -10.18
CA VAL A 99 -15.17 -1.33 -9.72
C VAL A 99 -14.30 -0.28 -10.42
N GLY A 100 -13.00 -0.54 -10.56
CA GLY A 100 -12.08 0.34 -11.27
C GLY A 100 -12.45 0.51 -12.74
N LEU A 101 -12.84 -0.57 -13.42
CA LEU A 101 -13.34 -0.52 -14.80
C LEU A 101 -14.62 0.33 -14.91
N ALA A 102 -15.58 0.12 -14.00
CA ALA A 102 -16.80 0.94 -13.97
C ALA A 102 -16.51 2.42 -13.73
N MET A 103 -15.57 2.74 -12.83
CA MET A 103 -15.17 4.11 -12.52
C MET A 103 -14.47 4.78 -13.71
N ALA A 104 -13.70 4.03 -14.49
CA ALA A 104 -13.07 4.53 -15.71
C ALA A 104 -14.11 4.92 -16.78
N PHE A 105 -15.15 4.10 -16.97
CA PHE A 105 -16.26 4.44 -17.88
C PHE A 105 -17.10 5.63 -17.42
N ALA A 106 -17.22 5.83 -16.11
CA ALA A 106 -17.95 6.98 -15.56
C ALA A 106 -17.16 8.30 -15.66
N ALA A 107 -15.83 8.23 -15.81
CA ALA A 107 -14.96 9.39 -15.92
C ALA A 107 -14.75 9.87 -17.37
N GLN A 108 -15.11 9.03 -18.36
CA GLN A 108 -15.10 9.35 -19.79
C GLN A 108 -16.44 9.96 -20.21
#